data_AF-A0A969WEK4-F1
#
_entry.id   AF-A0A969WEK4-F1
#
_cell.length_a   1.000
_cell.length_b   1.000
_cell.length_c   1.000
_cell.angle_alpha   90.00
_cell.angle_beta   90.00
_cell.angle_gamma   90.00
#
_symmetry.space_group_name_H-M   'P 1'
#
loop_
_entity.id
_entity.type
_entity.pdbx_description
1 polymer ?
#
loop_
_entity_poly.entity_id
_entity_poly.type
_entity_poly.pdbx_seq_one_letter_code
_entity_poly.pdbx_strand_id
1 'polypeptide(L)'
;MGTRRRLKRGVNRGERGGRGGKKRGERVMREPLRKEDEITGKIIGAAIEVHRQLGPGLLESAYQVCLAHEMRLRGIQFEREKPLPIVYKGVSLDQGYRLDFLVEGVVVVELKSVKKLDSIHSAQLLSYLKLANLQLGLLLNFNVIRLKNGGIKRIANKL
;
A
#
# COMPACT_ATOMS: atom_id res chain seq x y z
N MET A 1 -46.15 -19.66 -68.49
CA MET A 1 -45.54 -20.55 -69.50
C MET A 1 -44.92 -19.64 -70.56
N GLY A 2 -43.60 -19.48 -70.55
CA GLY A 2 -42.90 -18.49 -71.39
C GLY A 2 -41.42 -18.43 -71.00
N THR A 3 -40.58 -18.95 -71.90
CA THR A 3 -39.22 -19.43 -71.69
C THR A 3 -38.10 -18.40 -71.91
N ARG A 4 -37.04 -18.52 -71.11
CA ARG A 4 -35.59 -18.36 -71.38
C ARG A 4 -35.10 -17.17 -72.23
N ARG A 5 -34.14 -16.38 -71.70
CA ARG A 5 -32.69 -16.41 -72.09
C ARG A 5 -31.85 -15.35 -71.35
N ARG A 6 -30.60 -15.76 -71.05
CA ARG A 6 -29.44 -15.03 -70.50
C ARG A 6 -29.14 -13.69 -71.21
N LEU A 7 -28.56 -12.72 -70.50
CA LEU A 7 -27.20 -12.19 -70.75
C LEU A 7 -26.75 -11.10 -69.74
N LYS A 8 -25.59 -11.40 -69.12
CA LYS A 8 -24.48 -10.56 -68.59
C LYS A 8 -24.76 -9.11 -68.15
N ARG A 9 -24.44 -8.80 -66.88
CA ARG A 9 -23.88 -7.50 -66.47
C ARG A 9 -22.70 -7.70 -65.52
N GLY A 10 -21.63 -6.96 -65.83
CA GLY A 10 -20.32 -7.07 -65.21
C GLY A 10 -20.29 -6.64 -63.76
N VAL A 11 -19.36 -7.24 -63.03
CA VAL A 11 -19.00 -6.91 -61.66
C VAL A 11 -18.21 -5.59 -61.67
N ASN A 12 -18.72 -4.60 -60.95
CA ASN A 12 -17.97 -3.41 -60.54
C ASN A 12 -17.83 -3.45 -59.01
N ARG A 13 -16.62 -3.65 -58.51
CA ARG A 13 -16.16 -3.40 -57.12
C ARG A 13 -14.68 -3.07 -57.26
N GLY A 14 -14.17 -1.92 -56.83
CA GLY A 14 -14.47 -1.24 -55.57
C GLY A 14 -13.19 -1.28 -54.73
N GLU A 15 -12.29 -0.34 -55.05
CA GLU A 15 -11.43 0.43 -54.15
C GLU A 15 -10.69 -0.24 -52.96
N ARG A 16 -9.35 -0.23 -53.09
CA ARG A 16 -8.34 0.21 -52.11
C ARG A 16 -8.55 -0.18 -50.63
N GLY A 17 -7.99 -1.32 -50.24
CA GLY A 17 -7.67 -1.63 -48.84
C GLY A 17 -6.41 -0.90 -48.37
N GLY A 18 -6.58 0.06 -47.48
CA GLY A 18 -5.52 0.84 -46.84
C GLY A 18 -4.62 0.01 -45.93
N ARG A 19 -3.34 0.42 -45.87
CA ARG A 19 -2.26 -0.12 -45.05
C ARG A 19 -2.64 -0.14 -43.56
N GLY A 20 -2.75 -1.34 -42.98
CA GLY A 20 -2.79 -1.55 -41.54
C GLY A 20 -1.45 -1.19 -40.91
N GLY A 21 -1.30 0.07 -40.49
CA GLY A 21 -0.19 0.52 -39.65
C GLY A 21 -0.25 -0.18 -38.29
N LYS A 22 0.69 -1.10 -38.07
CA LYS A 22 0.94 -1.77 -36.80
C LYS A 22 1.29 -0.70 -35.76
N LYS A 23 0.32 -0.30 -34.91
CA LYS A 23 0.58 0.59 -33.76
C LYS A 23 1.59 -0.11 -32.85
N ARG A 24 2.84 0.34 -32.89
CA ARG A 24 3.87 -0.04 -31.93
C ARG A 24 3.34 0.35 -30.55
N GLY A 25 3.13 -0.63 -29.68
CA GLY A 25 2.73 -0.39 -28.31
C GLY A 25 3.72 0.56 -27.66
N GLU A 26 3.22 1.72 -27.22
CA GLU A 26 3.96 2.62 -26.35
C GLU A 26 4.34 1.82 -25.11
N ARG A 27 5.64 1.60 -24.94
CA ARG A 27 6.19 0.97 -23.76
C ARG A 27 6.02 1.99 -22.63
N VAL A 28 4.94 1.87 -21.86
CA VAL A 28 4.70 2.70 -20.68
C VAL A 28 5.91 2.54 -19.76
N MET A 29 6.78 3.54 -19.74
CA MET A 29 7.87 3.61 -18.78
C MET A 29 7.20 3.77 -17.41
N ARG A 30 7.30 2.73 -16.57
CA ARG A 30 6.83 2.83 -15.18
C ARG A 30 7.72 3.85 -14.49
N GLU A 31 7.12 4.89 -13.92
CA GLU A 31 7.84 5.81 -13.04
C GLU A 31 8.56 5.01 -11.95
N PRO A 32 9.75 5.46 -11.51
CA PRO A 32 10.47 4.81 -10.43
C PRO A 32 9.56 4.68 -9.21
N LEU A 33 9.52 3.49 -8.58
CA LEU A 33 8.84 3.32 -7.31
C LEU A 33 9.44 4.31 -6.31
N ARG A 34 8.59 5.01 -5.56
CA ARG A 34 9.09 5.90 -4.50
C ARG A 34 9.77 5.04 -3.44
N LYS A 35 10.83 5.55 -2.79
CA LYS A 35 11.59 4.82 -1.77
C LYS A 35 10.68 4.24 -0.67
N GLU A 36 9.63 4.97 -0.31
CA GLU A 36 8.63 4.57 0.68
C GLU A 36 7.77 3.38 0.21
N ASP A 37 7.53 3.23 -1.09
CA ASP A 37 6.83 2.06 -1.66
C ASP A 37 7.66 0.77 -1.45
N GLU A 38 8.97 0.84 -1.66
CA GLU A 38 9.87 -0.30 -1.41
C GLU A 38 9.94 -0.66 0.07
N ILE A 39 10.07 0.36 0.94
CA ILE A 39 10.14 0.19 2.39
C ILE A 39 8.83 -0.43 2.92
N THR A 40 7.67 0.08 2.49
CA THR A 40 6.38 -0.50 2.89
C THR A 40 6.22 -1.94 2.42
N GLY A 41 6.70 -2.29 1.23
CA GLY A 41 6.76 -3.68 0.76
C GLY A 41 7.54 -4.59 1.70
N LYS A 42 8.73 -4.14 2.15
CA LYS A 42 9.57 -4.89 3.10
C LYS A 42 8.89 -5.06 4.46
N ILE A 43 8.30 -3.99 5.01
CA ILE A 43 7.56 -4.02 6.29
C ILE A 43 6.37 -4.98 6.21
N ILE A 44 5.58 -4.90 5.15
CA ILE A 44 4.43 -5.79 4.93
C ILE A 44 4.88 -7.24 4.84
N GLY A 45 5.99 -7.50 4.14
CA GLY A 45 6.61 -8.83 4.09
C GLY A 45 6.99 -9.37 5.47
N ALA A 46 7.57 -8.53 6.33
CA ALA A 46 7.89 -8.88 7.71
C ALA A 46 6.62 -9.18 8.53
N ALA A 47 5.61 -8.31 8.45
CA ALA A 47 4.35 -8.49 9.16
C ALA A 47 3.60 -9.76 8.75
N ILE A 48 3.63 -10.10 7.45
CA ILE A 48 3.05 -11.36 6.94
C ILE A 48 3.77 -12.56 7.54
N GLU A 49 5.10 -12.53 7.64
CA GLU A 49 5.85 -13.64 8.24
C GLU A 49 5.50 -13.85 9.71
N VAL A 50 5.45 -12.76 10.49
CA VAL A 50 5.01 -12.81 11.89
C VAL A 50 3.60 -13.40 12.01
N HIS A 51 2.65 -12.92 11.20
CA HIS A 51 1.27 -13.42 11.21
C HIS A 51 1.17 -14.89 10.77
N ARG A 52 2.02 -15.33 9.82
CA ARG A 52 2.08 -16.72 9.35
C ARG A 52 2.54 -17.67 10.45
N GLN A 53 3.49 -17.25 11.28
CA GLN A 53 4.05 -18.08 12.35
C GLN A 53 3.15 -18.13 13.59
N LEU A 54 2.51 -17.01 13.94
CA LEU A 54 1.79 -16.86 15.21
C LEU A 54 0.27 -16.96 15.08
N GLY A 55 -0.28 -16.68 13.90
CA GLY A 55 -1.72 -16.51 13.73
C GLY A 55 -2.26 -15.27 14.48
N PRO A 56 -3.60 -15.11 14.53
CA PRO A 56 -4.27 -14.08 15.33
C PRO A 56 -4.45 -14.51 16.80
N GLY A 57 -4.84 -13.57 17.67
CA GLY A 57 -5.25 -13.85 19.05
C GLY A 57 -4.28 -13.40 20.15
N LEU A 58 -3.08 -12.96 19.79
CA LEU A 58 -2.12 -12.39 20.75
C LEU A 58 -2.36 -10.91 21.03
N LEU A 59 -1.74 -10.41 22.11
CA LEU A 59 -1.69 -9.00 22.45
C LEU A 59 -0.89 -8.21 21.39
N GLU A 60 -1.24 -6.94 21.22
CA GLU A 60 -0.54 -6.00 20.33
C GLU A 60 0.96 -5.93 20.63
N SER A 61 1.32 -5.89 21.91
CA SER A 61 2.73 -5.86 22.37
C SER A 61 3.52 -7.10 21.95
N ALA A 62 2.90 -8.27 21.87
CA ALA A 62 3.55 -9.48 21.40
C ALA A 62 3.92 -9.35 19.91
N TYR A 63 2.98 -8.89 19.07
CA TYR A 63 3.25 -8.65 17.65
C TYR A 63 4.29 -7.55 17.43
N GLN A 64 4.31 -6.51 18.27
CA GLN A 64 5.31 -5.46 18.20
C GLN A 64 6.72 -6.02 18.43
N VAL A 65 6.92 -6.85 19.46
CA VAL A 65 8.20 -7.50 19.72
C VAL A 65 8.61 -8.42 18.57
N CYS A 66 7.68 -9.22 18.05
CA CYS A 66 7.96 -10.14 16.94
C CYS A 66 8.26 -9.40 15.62
N LEU A 67 7.52 -8.33 15.31
CA LEU A 67 7.77 -7.52 14.12
C LEU A 67 9.12 -6.81 14.20
N ALA A 68 9.49 -6.30 15.36
CA ALA A 68 10.81 -5.73 15.59
C ALA A 68 11.92 -6.78 15.32
N HIS A 69 11.74 -8.01 15.81
CA HIS A 69 12.70 -9.09 15.56
C HIS A 69 12.79 -9.43 14.06
N GLU A 70 11.66 -9.61 13.39
CA GLU A 70 11.60 -9.95 11.97
C GLU A 70 12.21 -8.84 11.08
N MET A 71 11.97 -7.57 11.41
CA MET A 71 12.58 -6.44 10.70
C MET A 71 14.11 -6.41 10.87
N ARG A 72 14.65 -6.75 12.05
CA ARG A 72 16.10 -6.88 12.27
C ARG A 72 16.71 -8.00 11.44
N LEU A 73 16.05 -9.17 11.40
CA LEU A 73 16.51 -10.30 10.57
C LEU A 73 16.61 -9.92 9.08
N ARG A 74 15.73 -9.02 8.63
CA ARG A 74 15.70 -8.50 7.26
C ARG A 74 16.62 -7.29 7.02
N GLY A 75 17.36 -6.85 8.03
CA GLY A 75 18.26 -5.70 7.95
C GLY A 75 17.54 -4.35 7.78
N ILE A 76 16.26 -4.25 8.16
CA ILE A 76 15.47 -3.03 8.06
C ILE A 76 15.76 -2.15 9.28
N GLN A 77 16.15 -0.90 9.07
CA GLN A 77 16.40 0.05 10.16
C GLN A 77 15.10 0.62 10.71
N PHE A 78 14.97 0.68 12.03
CA PHE A 78 13.80 1.27 12.68
C PHE A 78 14.12 1.81 14.08
N GLU A 79 13.35 2.82 14.48
CA GLU A 79 13.23 3.27 15.87
C GLU A 79 11.92 2.72 16.43
N ARG A 80 11.97 1.99 17.54
CA ARG A 80 10.77 1.48 18.22
C ARG A 80 10.28 2.51 19.23
N GLU A 81 8.96 2.64 19.35
CA GLU A 81 8.35 3.41 20.44
C GLU A 81 8.86 4.87 20.48
N LYS A 82 9.03 5.47 19.29
CA LYS A 82 9.66 6.80 19.14
C LYS A 82 8.74 7.88 19.71
N PRO A 83 9.19 8.70 20.68
CA PRO A 83 8.43 9.83 21.17
C PRO A 83 8.09 10.81 20.04
N LEU A 84 6.84 11.28 20.03
CA LEU A 84 6.37 12.29 19.11
C LEU A 84 5.81 13.46 19.91
N PRO A 85 6.58 14.56 20.05
CA PRO A 85 6.18 15.72 20.83
C PRO A 85 4.92 16.37 20.26
N ILE A 86 4.11 16.94 21.16
CA ILE A 86 2.98 17.79 20.79
C ILE A 86 3.19 19.20 21.31
N VAL A 87 2.77 20.20 20.54
CA VAL A 87 2.73 21.58 21.02
C VAL A 87 1.34 21.86 21.54
N TYR A 88 1.22 22.07 22.85
CA TYR A 88 -0.03 22.46 23.50
C TYR A 88 0.14 23.82 24.17
N LYS A 89 -0.61 24.82 23.70
CA LYS A 89 -0.54 26.21 24.21
C LYS A 89 0.89 26.78 24.24
N GLY A 90 1.67 26.51 23.18
CA GLY A 90 3.05 26.98 23.05
C GLY A 90 4.09 26.18 23.84
N VAL A 91 3.67 25.16 24.60
CA VAL A 91 4.58 24.27 25.33
C VAL A 91 4.77 22.97 24.54
N SER A 92 6.03 22.59 24.28
CA SER A 92 6.36 21.28 23.72
C SER A 92 6.25 20.22 24.82
N LEU A 93 5.45 19.19 24.58
CA LEU A 93 5.22 18.07 25.49
C LEU A 93 5.70 16.78 24.83
N ASP A 94 6.80 16.22 25.33
CA ASP A 94 7.45 15.03 24.76
C ASP A 94 6.71 13.71 25.07
N GLN A 95 5.72 13.74 25.96
CA GLN A 95 4.91 12.58 26.37
C GLN A 95 3.55 12.49 25.65
N GLY A 96 3.30 13.33 24.63
CA GLY A 96 2.00 13.40 23.96
C GLY A 96 1.65 12.11 23.20
N TYR A 97 2.58 11.60 22.39
CA TYR A 97 2.39 10.38 21.60
C TYR A 97 3.69 9.60 21.47
N ARG A 98 3.56 8.31 21.11
CA ARG A 98 4.68 7.45 20.73
C ARG A 98 4.29 6.66 19.50
N LEU A 99 5.15 6.66 18.50
CA LEU A 99 5.00 5.84 17.31
C LEU A 99 5.43 4.42 17.64
N ASP A 100 4.68 3.40 17.24
CA ASP A 100 5.13 2.02 17.46
C ASP A 100 6.46 1.78 16.75
N PHE A 101 6.57 2.23 15.49
CA PHE A 101 7.81 2.27 14.74
C PHE A 101 7.92 3.49 13.83
N LEU A 102 9.12 4.06 13.76
CA LEU A 102 9.58 4.84 12.61
C LEU A 102 10.62 4.02 11.85
N VAL A 103 10.30 3.65 10.61
CA VAL A 103 11.11 2.76 9.78
C VAL A 103 11.85 3.56 8.72
N GLU A 104 13.18 3.36 8.63
CA GLU A 104 14.09 4.04 7.69
C GLU A 104 13.97 5.57 7.70
N GLY A 105 13.48 6.14 8.80
CA GLY A 105 13.21 7.58 8.96
C GLY A 105 12.06 8.14 8.12
N VAL A 106 11.32 7.31 7.37
CA VAL A 106 10.35 7.79 6.36
C VAL A 106 8.97 7.15 6.41
N VAL A 107 8.81 5.99 7.06
CA VAL A 107 7.51 5.30 7.19
C VAL A 107 7.15 5.10 8.66
N VAL A 108 5.97 5.58 9.06
CA VAL A 108 5.38 5.26 10.36
C VAL A 108 4.64 3.92 10.28
N VAL A 109 4.80 3.06 11.28
CA VAL A 109 4.02 1.82 11.39
C VAL A 109 3.33 1.80 12.74
N GLU A 110 2.03 1.56 12.73
CA GLU A 110 1.18 1.41 13.91
C GLU A 110 0.51 0.04 13.90
N LEU A 111 0.55 -0.66 15.03
CA LEU A 111 0.02 -2.00 15.16
C LEU A 111 -1.32 -1.94 15.88
N LYS A 112 -2.17 -2.91 15.56
CA LYS A 112 -3.42 -3.19 16.26
C LYS A 112 -3.61 -4.70 16.40
N SER A 113 -4.29 -5.11 17.47
CA SER A 113 -4.84 -6.45 17.61
C SER A 113 -6.32 -6.37 17.99
N VAL A 114 -7.14 -5.90 17.06
CA VAL A 114 -8.56 -5.57 17.30
C VAL A 114 -9.46 -6.23 16.27
N LYS A 115 -10.74 -6.43 16.60
CA LYS A 115 -11.70 -7.10 15.69
C LYS A 115 -11.80 -6.42 14.31
N LYS A 116 -11.73 -5.09 14.27
CA LYS A 116 -11.80 -4.32 13.03
C LYS A 116 -11.06 -2.99 13.17
N LEU A 117 -10.42 -2.57 12.09
CA LEU A 117 -9.87 -1.21 11.98
C LEU A 117 -11.00 -0.21 11.70
N ASP A 118 -11.31 0.62 12.69
CA ASP A 118 -12.21 1.77 12.54
C ASP A 118 -11.53 3.02 11.99
N SER A 119 -12.34 4.00 11.58
CA SER A 119 -11.87 5.28 11.01
C SER A 119 -10.98 6.06 11.97
N ILE A 120 -11.20 5.95 13.28
CA ILE A 120 -10.42 6.65 14.30
C ILE A 120 -8.94 6.24 14.29
N HIS A 121 -8.64 4.96 14.07
CA HIS A 121 -7.25 4.48 13.95
C HIS A 121 -6.54 5.10 12.74
N SER A 122 -7.29 5.30 11.65
CA SER A 122 -6.74 5.95 10.45
C SER A 122 -6.52 7.45 10.67
N ALA A 123 -7.44 8.11 11.37
CA ALA A 123 -7.31 9.51 11.74
C ALA A 123 -6.12 9.74 12.68
N GLN A 124 -5.91 8.84 13.65
CA GLN A 124 -4.75 8.86 14.55
C GLN A 124 -3.43 8.80 13.78
N LEU A 125 -3.26 7.78 12.93
CA LEU A 125 -2.03 7.65 12.12
C LEU A 125 -1.84 8.86 11.20
N LEU A 126 -2.91 9.41 10.62
CA LEU A 126 -2.79 10.65 9.83
C LEU A 126 -2.30 11.85 10.66
N SER A 127 -2.77 11.99 11.90
CA SER A 127 -2.27 13.01 12.83
C SER A 127 -0.78 12.83 13.12
N TYR A 128 -0.34 11.59 13.33
CA TYR A 128 1.08 11.28 13.54
C TYR A 128 1.95 11.67 12.34
N LEU A 129 1.49 11.34 11.13
CA LEU A 129 2.17 11.72 9.90
C LEU A 129 2.32 13.24 9.75
N LYS A 130 1.29 14.01 10.10
CA LYS A 130 1.35 15.48 10.07
C LYS A 130 2.34 16.03 11.08
N LEU A 131 2.29 15.56 12.32
CA LEU A 131 3.18 15.99 13.40
C LEU A 131 4.65 15.63 13.11
N ALA A 132 4.90 14.46 12.52
CA ALA A 132 6.24 14.01 12.15
C ALA A 132 6.74 14.57 10.81
N ASN A 133 5.92 15.35 10.09
CA ASN A 133 6.19 15.80 8.73
C ASN A 133 6.55 14.66 7.76
N LEU A 134 5.80 13.56 7.83
CA LEU A 134 5.97 12.36 7.00
C LEU A 134 4.78 12.15 6.08
N GLN A 135 5.05 11.53 4.92
CA GLN A 135 4.04 11.32 3.89
C GLN A 135 3.31 9.98 4.01
N LEU A 136 3.91 8.97 4.66
CA LEU A 136 3.41 7.61 4.58
C LEU A 136 3.42 6.84 5.89
N GLY A 137 2.30 6.17 6.14
CA GLY A 137 2.16 5.27 7.28
C GLY A 137 1.46 3.95 6.92
N LEU A 138 1.73 2.93 7.72
CA LEU A 138 1.06 1.63 7.70
C LEU A 138 0.32 1.40 9.03
N LEU A 139 -0.92 0.96 8.93
CA LEU A 139 -1.70 0.47 10.05
C LEU A 139 -1.89 -1.05 9.87
N LEU A 140 -1.37 -1.83 10.81
CA LEU A 140 -1.30 -3.28 10.76
C LEU A 140 -2.15 -3.91 11.85
N ASN A 141 -3.31 -4.48 11.48
CA ASN A 141 -4.14 -5.24 12.40
C ASN A 141 -3.87 -6.74 12.30
N PHE A 142 -3.30 -7.32 13.35
CA PHE A 142 -2.94 -8.74 13.40
C PHE A 142 -4.10 -9.65 13.81
N ASN A 143 -5.21 -9.11 14.33
CA ASN A 143 -6.39 -9.90 14.70
C ASN A 143 -7.34 -10.14 13.51
N VAL A 144 -6.79 -10.76 12.45
CA VAL A 144 -7.51 -11.14 11.23
C VAL A 144 -7.12 -12.55 10.79
N ILE A 145 -7.99 -13.23 10.02
CA ILE A 145 -7.71 -14.58 9.50
C ILE A 145 -6.51 -14.58 8.56
N ARG A 146 -6.39 -13.54 7.72
CA ARG A 146 -5.25 -13.33 6.82
C ARG A 146 -4.86 -11.88 6.85
N LEU A 147 -3.60 -11.58 7.15
CA LEU A 147 -3.12 -10.19 7.24
C LEU A 147 -3.39 -9.38 5.96
N LYS A 148 -3.24 -10.00 4.79
CA LYS A 148 -3.54 -9.39 3.48
C LYS A 148 -5.03 -9.04 3.28
N ASN A 149 -5.94 -9.66 4.02
CA ASN A 149 -7.38 -9.50 3.85
C ASN A 149 -7.94 -8.56 4.94
N GLY A 150 -7.60 -7.27 4.83
CA GLY A 150 -8.12 -6.23 5.73
C GLY A 150 -7.29 -5.99 7.01
N GLY A 151 -6.18 -6.70 7.18
CA GLY A 151 -5.20 -6.46 8.26
C GLY A 151 -4.18 -5.38 7.93
N ILE A 152 -4.14 -4.85 6.69
CA ILE A 152 -3.17 -3.84 6.28
C ILE A 152 -3.92 -2.65 5.71
N LYS A 153 -3.63 -1.46 6.22
CA LYS A 153 -4.10 -0.20 5.64
C LYS A 153 -2.93 0.75 5.45
N ARG A 154 -2.80 1.25 4.23
CA ARG A 154 -1.82 2.28 3.88
C ARG A 154 -2.47 3.65 3.96
N ILE A 155 -1.81 4.60 4.62
CA ILE A 155 -2.29 5.97 4.78
C ILE A 155 -1.24 6.91 4.20
N ALA A 156 -1.70 7.82 3.34
CA ALA A 156 -0.87 8.86 2.75
C ALA A 156 -1.31 10.23 3.25
N ASN A 157 -0.36 11.00 3.74
CA ASN A 157 -0.52 12.41 4.06
C ASN A 157 -0.14 13.25 2.83
N LYS A 158 -1.01 14.16 2.44
CA LYS A 158 -0.75 15.13 1.37
C LYS A 158 -0.10 16.34 2.02
N LEU A 159 1.23 16.32 2.11
CA LEU A 159 2.03 17.49 2.46
C LEU A 159 2.10 18.45 1.27
#